data_AF-A0A956DV61-F1
#
_entry.id   AF-A0A956DV61-F1
#
_cell.length_a   1.000
_cell.length_b   1.000
_cell.length_c   1.000
_cell.angle_alpha   90.00
_cell.angle_beta   90.00
_cell.angle_gamma   90.00
#
_symmetry.space_group_name_H-M   'P 1'
#
loop_
_entity.id
_entity.type
_entity.pdbx_description
1 polymer ?
#
loop_
_entity_poly.entity_id
_entity_poly.type
_entity_poly.pdbx_seq_one_letter_code
_entity_poly.pdbx_strand_id
1 'polypeptide(L)'
;MGTVPAMGSAEELARFRELQAGLVSRFERFRLDPRSPYTAVVIPSQSFDPKELAKIAGVAHYEERSLFNLMLLQHPRLEVIFVTSKRLDPLIVDYYLHQIRGVPSAHARRRLHLLDCDDATPIPLSQKILDRARLCQRIEQAIGDPSMAHMVVFNATPLERSLAVRLGIPVNACDPELCRLGSKTGSRQVFREAGLSIP
;
A
#
# COMPACT_ATOMS: atom_id res chain seq x y z
N MET A 1 -8.28 -20.80 -9.62
CA MET A 1 -8.32 -19.59 -8.77
C MET A 1 -8.89 -20.02 -7.43
N GLY A 2 -8.08 -20.00 -6.37
CA GLY A 2 -8.57 -20.32 -5.02
C GLY A 2 -9.61 -19.29 -4.59
N THR A 3 -10.56 -19.71 -3.77
CA THR A 3 -11.52 -18.81 -3.13
C THR A 3 -10.77 -17.76 -2.30
N VAL A 4 -11.15 -16.49 -2.48
CA VAL A 4 -10.70 -15.40 -1.62
C VAL A 4 -11.35 -15.61 -0.26
N PRO A 5 -10.58 -15.69 0.85
CA PRO A 5 -11.16 -15.87 2.17
C PRO A 5 -12.10 -14.72 2.51
N ALA A 6 -13.12 -14.99 3.32
CA ALA A 6 -13.97 -13.93 3.82
C ALA A 6 -13.16 -12.95 4.70
N MET A 7 -13.44 -11.65 4.58
CA MET A 7 -12.74 -10.63 5.36
C MET A 7 -12.90 -10.87 6.86
N GLY A 8 -11.79 -10.83 7.60
CA GLY A 8 -11.74 -11.10 9.04
C GLY A 8 -11.88 -12.57 9.45
N SER A 9 -11.98 -13.50 8.49
CA SER A 9 -12.04 -14.93 8.80
C SER A 9 -10.70 -15.44 9.36
N ALA A 10 -10.74 -16.53 10.13
CA ALA A 10 -9.53 -17.21 10.61
C ALA A 10 -8.61 -17.65 9.46
N GLU A 11 -9.19 -18.00 8.31
CA GLU A 11 -8.46 -18.33 7.09
C GLU A 11 -7.71 -17.11 6.52
N GLU A 12 -8.35 -15.94 6.44
CA GLU A 12 -7.68 -14.70 6.03
C GLU A 12 -6.50 -14.37 6.95
N LEU A 13 -6.71 -14.45 8.27
CA LEU A 13 -5.69 -14.17 9.27
C LEU A 13 -4.52 -15.16 9.19
N ALA A 14 -4.78 -16.44 8.92
CA ALA A 14 -3.73 -17.43 8.70
C ALA A 14 -2.91 -17.11 7.44
N ARG A 15 -3.57 -16.90 6.30
CA ARG A 15 -2.89 -16.56 5.04
C ARG A 15 -2.09 -15.26 5.14
N PHE A 16 -2.62 -14.25 5.84
CA PHE A 16 -1.89 -13.01 6.05
C PHE A 16 -0.62 -13.22 6.88
N ARG A 17 -0.68 -14.00 7.96
CA ARG A 17 0.49 -14.34 8.77
C ARG A 17 1.55 -15.07 7.96
N GLU A 18 1.15 -16.00 7.09
CA GLU A 18 2.07 -16.69 6.17
C GLU A 18 2.75 -15.70 5.20
N LEU A 19 1.99 -14.78 4.62
CA LEU A 19 2.55 -13.74 3.74
C LEU A 19 3.57 -12.88 4.48
N GLN A 20 3.21 -12.42 5.69
CA GLN A 20 4.05 -11.54 6.51
C GLN A 20 5.31 -12.21 7.03
N ALA A 21 5.27 -13.51 7.35
CA ALA A 21 6.47 -14.27 7.72
C ALA A 21 7.55 -14.24 6.62
N GLY A 22 7.15 -14.10 5.36
CA GLY A 22 8.05 -13.94 4.23
C GLY A 22 8.53 -12.50 3.96
N LEU A 23 8.08 -11.48 4.69
CA LEU A 23 8.43 -10.09 4.37
C LEU A 23 9.93 -9.81 4.56
N VAL A 24 10.49 -10.25 5.69
CA VAL A 24 11.91 -10.01 6.03
C VAL A 24 12.83 -10.68 5.02
N SER A 25 12.57 -11.94 4.66
CA SER A 25 13.39 -12.68 3.71
C SER A 25 13.34 -12.07 2.30
N ARG A 26 12.19 -11.52 1.88
CA ARG A 26 12.06 -10.77 0.62
C ARG A 26 12.94 -9.52 0.61
N PHE A 27 12.89 -8.72 1.68
CA PHE A 27 13.73 -7.54 1.79
C PHE A 27 15.22 -7.88 1.86
N GLU A 28 15.60 -8.93 2.58
CA GLU A 28 17.00 -9.38 2.61
C GLU A 28 17.49 -9.82 1.23
N ARG A 29 16.68 -10.56 0.46
CA ARG A 29 17.03 -10.92 -0.93
C ARG A 29 17.19 -9.68 -1.81
N PHE A 30 16.27 -8.73 -1.73
CA PHE A 30 16.36 -7.46 -2.46
C PHE A 30 17.59 -6.64 -2.06
N ARG A 31 17.94 -6.64 -0.77
CA ARG A 31 19.11 -5.92 -0.24
C ARG A 31 20.43 -6.56 -0.68
N LEU A 32 20.49 -7.89 -0.71
CA LEU A 32 21.68 -8.64 -1.13
C LEU A 32 21.95 -8.53 -2.64
N ASP A 33 20.89 -8.48 -3.46
CA ASP A 33 21.00 -8.21 -4.88
C ASP A 33 20.01 -7.12 -5.34
N PRO A 34 20.42 -5.83 -5.27
CA PRO A 34 19.60 -4.71 -5.74
C PRO A 34 19.31 -4.70 -7.25
N ARG A 35 19.95 -5.60 -8.01
CA ARG A 35 19.67 -5.83 -9.44
C ARG A 35 18.69 -6.98 -9.66
N SER A 36 18.24 -7.67 -8.62
CA SER A 36 17.11 -8.59 -8.77
C SER A 36 15.83 -7.78 -9.03
N PRO A 37 14.95 -8.23 -9.94
CA PRO A 37 13.62 -7.64 -10.12
C PRO A 37 12.87 -7.62 -8.79
N TYR A 38 12.20 -6.50 -8.50
CA TYR A 38 11.38 -6.37 -7.30
C TYR A 38 10.25 -5.39 -7.55
N THR A 39 9.07 -5.63 -6.97
CA THR A 39 7.89 -4.79 -7.21
C THR A 39 7.37 -4.20 -5.91
N ALA A 40 7.18 -2.88 -5.90
CA ALA A 40 6.49 -2.17 -4.83
C ALA A 40 5.09 -1.76 -5.30
N VAL A 41 4.06 -2.28 -4.64
CA VAL A 41 2.66 -1.92 -4.91
C VAL A 41 2.23 -0.85 -3.92
N VAL A 42 2.10 0.39 -4.37
CA VAL A 42 1.76 1.53 -3.51
C VAL A 42 0.26 1.74 -3.54
N ILE A 43 -0.38 1.48 -2.39
CA ILE A 43 -1.81 1.66 -2.15
C ILE A 43 -1.98 2.73 -1.06
N PRO A 44 -2.06 4.02 -1.42
CA PRO A 44 -2.18 5.12 -0.47
C PRO A 44 -3.62 5.27 0.07
N SER A 45 -4.26 4.15 0.41
CA SER A 45 -5.63 4.13 0.92
C SER A 45 -5.72 4.83 2.27
N GLN A 46 -6.69 5.73 2.40
CA GLN A 46 -7.01 6.38 3.66
C GLN A 46 -8.17 5.65 4.33
N SER A 47 -7.87 4.51 4.93
CA SER A 47 -8.86 3.64 5.57
C SER A 47 -9.17 4.15 6.99
N PHE A 48 -9.71 5.37 7.11
CA PHE A 48 -10.10 6.02 8.38
C PHE A 48 -11.61 6.17 8.50
N ASP A 49 -12.08 6.63 9.66
CA ASP A 49 -13.48 7.03 9.86
C ASP A 49 -13.87 8.11 8.82
N PRO A 50 -14.86 7.85 7.95
CA PRO A 50 -15.31 8.81 6.95
C PRO A 50 -15.76 10.15 7.53
N LYS A 51 -16.30 10.17 8.76
CA LYS A 51 -16.74 11.40 9.44
C LYS A 51 -15.55 12.28 9.82
N GLU A 52 -14.42 11.68 10.18
CA GLU A 52 -13.20 12.44 10.47
C GLU A 52 -12.55 12.95 9.19
N LEU A 53 -12.52 12.12 8.13
CA LEU A 53 -11.97 12.53 6.83
C LEU A 53 -12.78 13.66 6.18
N ALA A 54 -14.11 13.66 6.33
CA ALA A 54 -14.99 14.71 5.79
C ALA A 54 -14.70 16.11 6.37
N LYS A 55 -14.02 16.21 7.51
CA LYS A 55 -13.62 17.49 8.13
C LYS A 55 -12.37 18.08 7.49
N ILE A 56 -11.65 17.31 6.67
CA ILE A 56 -10.37 17.69 6.08
C ILE A 56 -10.60 18.23 4.66
N ALA A 57 -10.38 19.53 4.47
CA ALA A 57 -10.41 20.13 3.14
C ALA A 57 -9.35 19.50 2.23
N GLY A 58 -9.75 19.09 1.02
CA GLY A 58 -8.83 18.51 0.03
C GLY A 58 -8.40 17.07 0.30
N VAL A 59 -9.07 16.34 1.19
CA VAL A 59 -8.76 14.92 1.50
C VAL A 59 -8.73 14.01 0.27
N ALA A 60 -9.49 14.36 -0.77
CA ALA A 60 -9.50 13.66 -2.06
C ALA A 60 -8.12 13.64 -2.76
N HIS A 61 -7.24 14.60 -2.46
CA HIS A 61 -5.89 14.71 -3.05
C HIS A 61 -4.80 14.09 -2.16
N TYR A 62 -5.14 13.55 -0.99
CA TYR A 62 -4.12 13.04 -0.05
C TYR A 62 -3.38 11.82 -0.58
N GLU A 63 -3.97 11.08 -1.52
CA GLU A 63 -3.27 9.99 -2.22
C GLU A 63 -2.04 10.52 -2.98
N GLU A 64 -2.11 11.72 -3.57
CA GLU A 64 -1.00 12.37 -4.27
C GLU A 64 0.18 12.68 -3.33
N ARG A 65 -0.08 12.85 -2.02
CA ARG A 65 0.99 13.04 -1.03
C ARG A 65 1.89 11.81 -0.93
N SER A 66 1.42 10.63 -1.31
CA SER A 66 2.21 9.40 -1.29
C SER A 66 3.10 9.23 -2.52
N LEU A 67 3.07 10.17 -3.48
CA LEU A 67 3.96 10.16 -4.66
C LEU A 67 5.45 10.24 -4.30
N PHE A 68 5.81 10.57 -3.05
CA PHE A 68 7.19 10.38 -2.58
C PHE A 68 7.67 8.93 -2.71
N ASN A 69 6.77 7.93 -2.71
CA ASN A 69 7.14 6.52 -2.93
C ASN A 69 7.70 6.27 -4.33
N LEU A 70 7.53 7.19 -5.29
CA LEU A 70 8.22 7.11 -6.59
C LEU A 70 9.74 7.18 -6.44
N MET A 71 10.27 7.67 -5.30
CA MET A 71 11.70 7.62 -5.00
C MET A 71 12.24 6.19 -4.91
N LEU A 72 11.39 5.16 -4.71
CA LEU A 72 11.79 3.75 -4.81
C LEU A 72 12.35 3.41 -6.20
N LEU A 73 11.96 4.14 -7.25
CA LEU A 73 12.51 3.98 -8.59
C LEU A 73 13.99 4.37 -8.71
N GLN A 74 14.62 4.90 -7.65
CA GLN A 74 16.09 5.01 -7.59
C GLN A 74 16.78 3.64 -7.70
N HIS A 75 16.10 2.56 -7.30
CA HIS A 75 16.58 1.20 -7.46
C HIS A 75 16.41 0.75 -8.91
N PRO A 76 17.46 0.26 -9.60
CA PRO A 76 17.50 0.17 -11.06
C PRO A 76 16.52 -0.86 -11.67
N ARG A 77 16.16 -1.90 -10.93
CA ARG A 77 15.23 -2.97 -11.38
C ARG A 77 13.97 -3.08 -10.53
N LEU A 78 13.74 -2.11 -9.65
CA LEU A 78 12.49 -2.00 -8.92
C LEU A 78 11.42 -1.40 -9.82
N GLU A 79 10.25 -2.03 -9.87
CA GLU A 79 9.05 -1.49 -10.49
C GLU A 79 8.08 -0.99 -9.43
N VAL A 80 7.41 0.12 -9.73
CA VAL A 80 6.38 0.71 -8.85
C VAL A 80 5.04 0.58 -9.54
N ILE A 81 4.10 -0.07 -8.88
CA ILE A 81 2.68 -0.04 -9.25
C ILE A 81 2.00 0.93 -8.29
N PHE A 82 1.61 2.09 -8.80
CA PHE A 82 0.96 3.12 -8.01
C PHE A 82 -0.52 3.14 -8.37
N VAL A 83 -1.38 2.89 -7.39
CA VAL A 83 -2.84 2.83 -7.60
C VAL A 83 -3.49 4.02 -6.92
N THR A 84 -4.46 4.65 -7.59
CA THR A 84 -5.20 5.79 -7.04
C THR A 84 -6.71 5.66 -7.26
N SER A 85 -7.47 6.42 -6.48
CA SER A 85 -8.91 6.60 -6.67
C SER A 85 -9.21 7.30 -7.99
N LYS A 86 -8.47 8.36 -8.31
CA LYS A 86 -8.59 9.14 -9.55
C LYS A 86 -7.29 9.15 -10.33
N ARG A 87 -7.41 9.26 -11.65
CA ARG A 87 -6.26 9.40 -12.54
C ARG A 87 -5.40 10.60 -12.12
N LEU A 88 -4.11 10.35 -11.97
CA LEU A 88 -3.11 11.39 -11.70
C LEU A 88 -2.87 12.25 -12.94
N ASP A 89 -2.68 13.55 -12.74
CA ASP A 89 -2.21 14.45 -13.78
C ASP A 89 -0.77 14.05 -14.18
N PRO A 90 -0.50 13.80 -15.48
CA PRO A 90 0.85 13.51 -15.96
C PRO A 90 1.90 14.53 -15.52
N LEU A 91 1.55 15.82 -15.42
CA LEU A 91 2.48 16.87 -15.01
C LEU A 91 2.97 16.67 -13.57
N ILE A 92 2.07 16.24 -12.67
CA ILE A 92 2.43 15.95 -11.27
C ILE A 92 3.36 14.74 -11.24
N VAL A 93 3.06 13.69 -11.99
CA VAL A 93 3.93 12.50 -12.08
C VAL A 93 5.31 12.87 -12.58
N ASP A 94 5.40 13.64 -13.67
CA ASP A 94 6.66 14.07 -14.25
C ASP A 94 7.46 14.93 -13.27
N TYR A 95 6.80 15.83 -12.53
CA TYR A 95 7.45 16.62 -11.47
C TYR A 95 8.15 15.74 -10.44
N TYR A 96 7.53 14.67 -9.95
CA TYR A 96 8.17 13.74 -9.00
C TYR A 96 9.28 12.91 -9.65
N LEU A 97 9.10 12.46 -10.90
CA LEU A 97 10.13 11.67 -11.60
C LEU A 97 11.41 12.48 -11.83
N HIS A 98 11.31 13.78 -12.11
CA HIS A 98 12.48 14.66 -12.26
C HIS A 98 13.27 14.86 -10.96
N GLN A 99 12.70 14.54 -9.79
CA GLN A 99 13.40 14.65 -8.50
C GLN A 99 14.27 13.44 -8.18
N ILE A 100 14.12 12.33 -8.90
CA ILE A 100 14.88 11.11 -8.67
C ILE A 100 16.32 11.34 -9.14
N ARG A 101 17.25 11.50 -8.20
CA ARG A 101 18.66 11.71 -8.52
C ARG A 101 19.29 10.44 -9.09
N GLY A 102 20.15 10.60 -10.08
CA GLY A 102 20.92 9.49 -10.66
C GLY A 102 20.13 8.55 -11.59
N VAL A 103 18.85 8.83 -11.84
CA VAL A 103 18.02 8.05 -12.77
C VAL A 103 17.34 9.01 -13.75
N PRO A 104 17.55 8.90 -15.07
CA PRO A 104 16.84 9.74 -16.02
C PRO A 104 15.33 9.48 -15.97
N SER A 105 14.49 10.52 -16.03
CA SER A 105 13.04 10.42 -15.87
C SER A 105 12.40 9.37 -16.81
N ALA A 106 12.88 9.26 -18.05
CA ALA A 106 12.41 8.26 -19.00
C ALA A 106 12.65 6.81 -18.55
N HIS A 107 13.76 6.53 -17.83
CA HIS A 107 14.04 5.20 -17.28
C HIS A 107 13.15 4.89 -16.07
N ALA A 108 12.90 5.87 -15.21
CA ALA A 108 11.96 5.71 -14.09
C ALA A 108 10.53 5.51 -14.59
N ARG A 109 10.10 6.31 -15.59
CA ARG A 109 8.76 6.24 -16.19
C ARG A 109 8.42 4.87 -16.76
N ARG A 110 9.39 4.18 -17.38
CA ARG A 110 9.21 2.81 -17.93
C ARG A 110 8.95 1.74 -16.87
N ARG A 111 9.33 2.00 -15.63
CA ARG A 111 9.16 1.08 -14.47
C ARG A 111 8.00 1.52 -13.56
N LEU A 112 7.27 2.55 -13.96
CA LEU A 112 6.12 3.08 -13.22
C LEU A 112 4.83 2.70 -13.92
N HIS A 113 4.05 1.86 -13.25
CA HIS A 113 2.70 1.47 -13.65
C HIS A 113 1.70 2.30 -12.86
N LEU A 114 0.93 3.14 -13.55
CA LEU A 114 -0.14 3.93 -12.94
C LEU A 114 -1.49 3.27 -13.23
N LEU A 115 -2.22 2.94 -12.18
CA LEU A 115 -3.57 2.38 -12.26
C LEU A 115 -4.52 3.27 -11.45
N ASP A 116 -5.76 3.37 -11.88
CA ASP A 116 -6.77 4.12 -11.16
C ASP A 116 -8.14 3.41 -11.17
N CYS A 117 -8.96 3.77 -10.18
CA CYS A 117 -10.33 3.27 -10.04
C CYS A 117 -11.38 4.10 -10.78
N ASP A 118 -10.97 5.26 -11.34
CA ASP A 118 -11.82 6.36 -11.82
C ASP A 118 -13.02 6.67 -10.89
N ASP A 119 -12.77 6.74 -9.59
CA ASP A 119 -13.81 6.80 -8.56
C ASP A 119 -13.48 7.85 -7.49
N ALA A 120 -14.23 8.95 -7.49
CA ALA A 120 -14.07 10.07 -6.56
C ALA A 120 -14.89 9.90 -5.26
N THR A 121 -15.58 8.77 -5.06
CA THR A 121 -16.37 8.56 -3.83
C THR A 121 -15.47 8.52 -2.59
N PRO A 122 -15.99 8.89 -1.41
CA PRO A 122 -15.25 8.87 -0.14
C PRO A 122 -15.12 7.45 0.44
N ILE A 123 -15.01 6.44 -0.42
CA ILE A 123 -14.75 5.04 -0.06
C ILE A 123 -13.22 4.85 -0.03
N PRO A 124 -12.65 4.12 0.95
CA PRO A 124 -11.23 3.82 0.96
C PRO A 124 -10.75 3.15 -0.34
N LEU A 125 -9.58 3.53 -0.82
CA LEU A 125 -9.01 2.98 -2.06
C LEU A 125 -8.88 1.46 -2.03
N SER A 126 -8.46 0.89 -0.89
CA SER A 126 -8.35 -0.58 -0.74
C SER A 126 -9.70 -1.26 -0.97
N GLN A 127 -10.80 -0.69 -0.46
CA GLN A 127 -12.16 -1.19 -0.71
C GLN A 127 -12.54 -1.05 -2.19
N LYS A 128 -12.28 0.12 -2.80
CA LYS A 128 -12.54 0.35 -4.23
C LYS A 128 -11.84 -0.70 -5.10
N ILE A 129 -10.62 -1.11 -4.76
CA ILE A 129 -9.86 -2.13 -5.48
C ILE A 129 -10.47 -3.52 -5.26
N LEU A 130 -10.79 -3.88 -4.01
CA LEU A 130 -11.39 -5.16 -3.65
C LEU A 130 -12.73 -5.39 -4.37
N ASP A 131 -13.53 -4.34 -4.52
CA ASP A 131 -14.82 -4.38 -5.23
C ASP A 131 -14.66 -4.55 -6.76
N ARG A 132 -13.45 -4.39 -7.29
CA ARG A 132 -13.14 -4.41 -8.73
C ARG A 132 -12.24 -5.59 -9.09
N ALA A 133 -12.83 -6.76 -9.31
CA ALA A 133 -12.11 -7.98 -9.68
C ALA A 133 -11.13 -7.79 -10.86
N ARG A 134 -11.52 -7.03 -11.90
CA ARG A 134 -10.67 -6.72 -13.06
C ARG A 134 -9.45 -5.86 -12.69
N LEU A 135 -9.61 -4.93 -11.75
CA LEU A 135 -8.50 -4.10 -11.29
C LEU A 135 -7.52 -4.92 -10.44
N CYS A 136 -8.01 -5.78 -9.54
CA CYS A 136 -7.18 -6.75 -8.83
C CYS A 136 -6.34 -7.59 -9.81
N GLN A 137 -6.98 -8.14 -10.86
CA GLN A 137 -6.28 -8.92 -11.88
C GLN A 137 -5.20 -8.11 -12.62
N ARG A 138 -5.47 -6.82 -12.93
CA ARG A 138 -4.46 -5.94 -13.55
C ARG A 138 -3.29 -5.69 -12.62
N ILE A 139 -3.53 -5.50 -11.33
CA ILE A 139 -2.46 -5.34 -10.32
C ILE A 139 -1.64 -6.63 -10.24
N GLU A 140 -2.28 -7.80 -10.15
CA GLU A 140 -1.61 -9.12 -10.13
C GLU A 140 -0.74 -9.35 -11.36
N GLN A 141 -1.26 -9.03 -12.55
CA GLN A 141 -0.51 -9.14 -13.80
C GLN A 141 0.70 -8.21 -13.83
N ALA A 142 0.55 -6.98 -13.33
CA ALA A 142 1.65 -6.02 -13.23
C ALA A 142 2.69 -6.44 -12.17
N ILE A 143 2.29 -7.14 -11.11
CA ILE A 143 3.21 -7.65 -10.08
C ILE A 143 4.19 -8.67 -10.68
N GLY A 144 3.70 -9.56 -11.54
CA GLY A 144 4.51 -10.65 -12.12
C GLY A 144 4.82 -11.74 -11.10
N ASP A 145 5.88 -11.57 -10.30
CA ASP A 145 6.31 -12.51 -9.26
C ASP A 145 5.95 -12.00 -7.84
N PRO A 146 4.90 -12.55 -7.20
CA PRO A 146 4.50 -12.16 -5.83
C PRO A 146 5.56 -12.50 -4.77
N SER A 147 6.50 -13.39 -5.07
CA SER A 147 7.61 -13.71 -4.16
C SER A 147 8.65 -12.60 -4.10
N MET A 148 8.66 -11.69 -5.08
CA MET A 148 9.55 -10.52 -5.17
C MET A 148 8.75 -9.22 -5.16
N ALA A 149 7.69 -9.18 -4.37
CA ALA A 149 6.84 -8.00 -4.26
C ALA A 149 6.39 -7.74 -2.82
N HIS A 150 6.03 -6.49 -2.55
CA HIS A 150 5.37 -6.08 -1.30
C HIS A 150 4.42 -4.91 -1.56
N MET A 151 3.46 -4.75 -0.66
CA MET A 151 2.52 -3.63 -0.64
C MET A 151 3.01 -2.54 0.31
N VAL A 152 3.00 -1.30 -0.14
CA VAL A 152 3.24 -0.08 0.66
C VAL A 152 1.91 0.60 0.88
N VAL A 153 1.56 0.88 2.13
CA VAL A 153 0.25 1.44 2.51
C VAL A 153 0.40 2.70 3.35
N PHE A 154 -0.61 3.56 3.33
CA PHE A 154 -0.64 4.74 4.18
C PHE A 154 -0.93 4.39 5.65
N ASN A 155 -1.93 3.53 5.89
CA ASN A 155 -2.22 2.95 7.19
C ASN A 155 -2.49 1.44 7.06
N ALA A 156 -2.21 0.68 8.11
CA ALA A 156 -2.43 -0.76 8.15
C ALA A 156 -3.76 -1.06 8.85
N THR A 157 -4.80 -1.38 8.07
CA THR A 157 -6.13 -1.74 8.58
C THR A 157 -6.60 -3.09 8.03
N PRO A 158 -7.74 -3.63 8.49
CA PRO A 158 -8.30 -4.85 7.92
C PRO A 158 -8.46 -4.80 6.40
N LEU A 159 -8.75 -3.63 5.79
CA LEU A 159 -8.87 -3.50 4.34
C LEU A 159 -7.55 -3.78 3.61
N GLU A 160 -6.44 -3.27 4.15
CA GLU A 160 -5.11 -3.53 3.59
C GLU A 160 -4.70 -4.98 3.77
N ARG A 161 -5.11 -5.64 4.87
CA ARG A 161 -4.94 -7.09 5.03
C ARG A 161 -5.70 -7.85 3.95
N SER A 162 -6.97 -7.55 3.74
CA SER A 162 -7.80 -8.22 2.73
C SER A 162 -7.19 -8.07 1.35
N LEU A 163 -6.71 -6.85 1.01
CA LEU A 163 -6.05 -6.59 -0.26
C LEU A 163 -4.72 -7.33 -0.38
N ALA A 164 -3.90 -7.38 0.68
CA ALA A 164 -2.65 -8.15 0.70
C ALA A 164 -2.89 -9.63 0.43
N VAL A 165 -3.87 -10.23 1.12
CA VAL A 165 -4.26 -11.64 0.93
C VAL A 165 -4.81 -11.86 -0.48
N ARG A 166 -5.59 -10.92 -1.01
CA ARG A 166 -6.13 -10.98 -2.38
C ARG A 166 -5.02 -10.96 -3.43
N LEU A 167 -4.00 -10.12 -3.25
CA LEU A 167 -2.87 -9.96 -4.17
C LEU A 167 -1.74 -10.97 -3.95
N GLY A 168 -1.74 -11.69 -2.82
CA GLY A 168 -0.72 -12.69 -2.49
C GLY A 168 0.65 -12.10 -2.13
N ILE A 169 0.68 -10.86 -1.62
CA ILE A 169 1.91 -10.15 -1.27
C ILE A 169 1.84 -9.61 0.17
N PRO A 170 2.97 -9.51 0.88
CA PRO A 170 2.99 -8.97 2.23
C PRO A 170 2.84 -7.45 2.23
N VAL A 171 2.53 -6.88 3.39
CA VAL A 171 2.43 -5.43 3.59
C VAL A 171 3.62 -4.94 4.40
N ASN A 172 4.33 -3.93 3.88
CA ASN A 172 5.35 -3.21 4.61
C ASN A 172 4.72 -2.19 5.58
N ALA A 173 4.13 -2.70 6.66
CA ALA A 173 3.55 -1.91 7.74
C ALA A 173 3.41 -2.75 9.01
N CYS A 174 2.94 -2.13 10.11
CA CYS A 174 2.58 -2.86 11.32
C CYS A 174 1.42 -3.82 11.08
N ASP A 175 1.27 -4.82 11.95
CA ASP A 175 0.14 -5.74 11.89
C ASP A 175 -1.20 -4.97 12.03
N PRO A 176 -2.14 -5.13 11.08
CA PRO A 176 -3.47 -4.53 11.14
C PRO A 176 -4.28 -4.85 12.41
N GLU A 177 -4.01 -5.96 13.10
CA GLU A 177 -4.64 -6.26 14.41
C GLU A 177 -4.27 -5.23 15.48
N LEU A 178 -3.13 -4.56 15.32
CA LEU A 178 -2.64 -3.53 16.23
C LEU A 178 -3.22 -2.15 15.90
N CYS A 179 -4.01 -2.00 14.83
CA CYS A 179 -4.57 -0.71 14.41
C CYS A 179 -5.32 0.02 15.54
N ARG A 180 -6.00 -0.73 16.43
CA ARG A 180 -6.70 -0.16 17.59
C ARG A 180 -5.79 0.65 18.52
N LEU A 181 -4.51 0.28 18.62
CA LEU A 181 -3.54 0.93 19.49
C LEU A 181 -3.19 2.35 18.99
N GLY A 182 -3.34 2.61 17.70
CA GLY A 182 -3.17 3.94 17.10
C GLY A 182 -4.35 4.90 17.32
N SER A 183 -5.47 4.41 17.87
CA SER A 183 -6.61 5.29 18.19
C SER A 183 -6.35 6.12 19.44
N LYS A 184 -7.05 7.26 19.60
CA LYS A 184 -6.99 8.07 20.83
C LYS A 184 -7.28 7.21 22.08
N THR A 185 -8.29 6.35 21.99
CA THR A 185 -8.68 5.48 23.12
C THR A 185 -7.64 4.41 23.38
N GLY A 186 -7.19 3.69 22.35
CA GLY A 186 -6.22 2.61 22.48
C GLY A 186 -4.86 3.10 22.97
N SER A 187 -4.36 4.20 22.43
CA SER A 187 -3.12 4.83 22.89
C SER A 187 -3.20 5.23 24.36
N ARG A 188 -4.31 5.86 24.79
CA ARG A 188 -4.54 6.21 26.20
C ARG A 188 -4.62 4.97 27.11
N GLN A 189 -5.16 3.86 26.64
CA GLN A 189 -5.18 2.61 27.43
C GLN A 189 -3.77 2.07 27.62
N VAL A 190 -2.99 1.96 26.54
CA VAL A 190 -1.59 1.50 26.60
C VAL A 190 -0.74 2.38 27.51
N PHE A 191 -0.91 3.70 27.45
CA PHE A 191 -0.16 4.62 28.31
C PHE A 191 -0.50 4.42 29.79
N ARG A 192 -1.78 4.19 30.14
CA ARG A 192 -2.18 3.87 31.52
C ARG A 192 -1.59 2.55 31.99
N GLU A 193 -1.66 1.52 31.16
CA GLU A 193 -1.09 0.19 31.46
C GLU A 193 0.43 0.26 31.66
N ALA A 194 1.11 1.14 30.93
CA ALA A 194 2.54 1.40 31.07
C ALA A 194 2.91 2.37 32.22
N GLY A 195 1.93 2.89 32.96
CA GLY A 195 2.17 3.87 34.04
C GLY A 195 2.63 5.26 33.55
N LEU A 196 2.39 5.60 32.29
CA LEU A 196 2.75 6.88 31.69
C LEU A 196 1.64 7.92 31.90
N SER A 197 2.04 9.15 32.23
CA SER A 197 1.11 10.28 32.31
C SER A 197 0.53 10.61 30.94
N ILE A 198 -0.77 10.92 30.90
CA ILE A 198 -1.50 11.24 29.68
C ILE A 198 -2.00 12.69 29.79
N PRO A 199 -1.77 13.54 28.77
CA PRO A 199 -2.34 14.88 28.71
C PRO A 199 -3.87 14.90 28.61
#